data_AF-A0A258K493-F1
#
_entry.id   AF-A0A258K493-F1
#
_cell.length_a   1.000
_cell.length_b   1.000
_cell.length_c   1.000
_cell.angle_alpha   90.00
_cell.angle_beta   90.00
_cell.angle_gamma   90.00
#
_symmetry.space_group_name_H-M   'P 1'
#
loop_
_entity.id
_entity.type
_entity.pdbx_description
1 polymer ?
#
loop_
_entity_poly.entity_id
_entity_poly.type
_entity_poly.pdbx_seq_one_letter_code
_entity_poly.pdbx_strand_id
1 'polypeptide(L)'
;MLARHANLLIAVAGLILLPHLVSAFGLTLTSATDITILALACMALNLLVGYTGLVSFGHGAWFGLGAYGAALLQRHVFPDAGLILVLPAAALVTLAAIPIGFVVLRRRGVYFSLLTLAFTALLYTVAFRWTDFTGGENGLGGVKRGAAFGVDLEQAWPFYLIVAGVALAVIYGLQRFVRSPLGSVLVSIRENEQRARFIGYNTTLYKLACFVLSAGITSFAGALMVFHHRFASADPVSIAFSGELLAMVVIGGMRSFLGPALGALFFVLFRECLSMWTPNWLFWFGLLFVGFIVFSPTGLVGVAARLLAPLRKKREEDAAMGQRVGAELRPLPASLTAHAPWRETAPILVAEGLARSFGGIKAVQAGAVAVRDKTLHALIGPNGAGKTTAFNLISGMF
;
A
#
# COMPACT_ATOMS: atom_id res chain seq x y z
N MET A 1 -18.55 -17.38 -6.63
CA MET A 1 -18.86 -16.44 -5.52
C MET A 1 -17.90 -16.61 -4.33
N LEU A 2 -17.67 -17.83 -3.83
CA LEU A 2 -16.78 -18.11 -2.66
C LEU A 2 -15.34 -17.58 -2.81
N ALA A 3 -14.72 -17.71 -3.99
CA ALA A 3 -13.35 -17.20 -4.23
C ALA A 3 -13.23 -15.67 -4.06
N ARG A 4 -14.31 -14.91 -4.27
CA ARG A 4 -14.30 -13.46 -4.03
C ARG A 4 -14.25 -13.14 -2.54
N HIS A 5 -14.80 -13.97 -1.66
CA HIS A 5 -14.83 -13.70 -0.21
C HIS A 5 -13.79 -14.49 0.58
N ALA A 6 -13.02 -15.37 -0.07
CA ALA A 6 -11.99 -16.18 0.58
C ALA A 6 -11.05 -15.37 1.48
N ASN A 7 -10.53 -14.23 1.01
CA ASN A 7 -9.65 -13.38 1.83
C ASN A 7 -10.35 -12.83 3.08
N LEU A 8 -11.64 -12.48 3.01
CA LEU A 8 -12.37 -12.00 4.17
C LEU A 8 -12.63 -13.14 5.16
N LEU A 9 -12.99 -14.32 4.67
CA LEU A 9 -13.18 -15.50 5.51
C LEU A 9 -11.89 -15.89 6.22
N ILE A 10 -10.75 -15.84 5.52
CA ILE A 10 -9.43 -16.09 6.10
C ILE A 10 -9.09 -15.00 7.13
N ALA A 11 -9.40 -13.73 6.86
CA ALA A 11 -9.18 -12.65 7.83
C ALA A 11 -10.03 -12.81 9.09
N VAL A 12 -11.32 -13.16 8.95
CA VAL A 12 -12.23 -13.43 10.07
C VAL A 12 -11.75 -14.62 10.88
N ALA A 13 -11.46 -15.75 10.23
CA ALA A 13 -10.94 -16.94 10.89
C ALA A 13 -9.59 -16.63 11.57
N GLY A 14 -8.72 -15.87 10.91
CA GLY A 14 -7.45 -15.40 11.46
C GLY A 14 -7.66 -14.62 12.74
N LEU A 15 -8.50 -13.58 12.73
CA LEU A 15 -8.76 -12.76 13.92
C LEU A 15 -9.40 -13.55 15.07
N ILE A 16 -10.26 -14.52 14.79
CA ILE A 16 -10.86 -15.35 15.85
C ILE A 16 -9.84 -16.33 16.44
N LEU A 17 -9.02 -16.95 15.60
CA LEU A 17 -8.06 -17.97 16.03
C LEU A 17 -6.76 -17.40 16.60
N LEU A 18 -6.44 -16.14 16.30
CA LEU A 18 -5.16 -15.54 16.63
C LEU A 18 -4.88 -15.48 18.14
N PRO A 19 -5.82 -15.13 19.05
CA PRO A 19 -5.59 -15.22 20.49
C PRO A 19 -5.22 -16.63 20.95
N HIS A 20 -5.87 -17.65 20.40
CA HIS A 20 -5.63 -19.05 20.75
C HIS A 20 -4.31 -19.57 20.20
N LEU A 21 -3.92 -19.12 18.99
CA LEU A 21 -2.63 -19.45 18.40
C LEU A 21 -1.50 -18.82 19.20
N VAL A 22 -1.63 -17.54 19.54
CA VAL A 22 -0.64 -16.79 20.30
C VAL A 22 -0.50 -17.37 21.72
N SER A 23 -1.60 -17.75 22.37
CA SER A 23 -1.55 -18.42 23.68
C SER A 23 -0.88 -19.80 23.63
N ALA A 24 -1.02 -20.54 22.54
CA ALA A 24 -0.32 -21.82 22.36
C ALA A 24 1.21 -21.66 22.27
N PHE A 25 1.70 -20.49 21.83
CA PHE A 25 3.13 -20.14 21.86
C PHE A 25 3.58 -19.51 23.18
N GLY A 26 2.73 -19.50 24.23
CA GLY A 26 3.03 -18.92 25.54
C GLY A 26 2.92 -17.40 25.61
N LEU A 27 2.34 -16.76 24.58
CA LEU A 27 2.13 -15.32 24.51
C LEU A 27 0.73 -14.94 25.01
N THR A 28 0.49 -13.65 25.20
CA THR A 28 -0.77 -13.17 25.78
C THR A 28 -1.66 -12.47 24.75
N LEU A 29 -2.87 -12.09 25.19
CA LEU A 29 -3.81 -11.34 24.36
C LEU A 29 -3.27 -9.96 23.94
N THR A 30 -2.28 -9.40 24.65
CA THR A 30 -1.64 -8.14 24.23
C THR A 30 -0.86 -8.34 22.93
N SER A 31 -0.04 -9.39 22.85
CA SER A 31 0.69 -9.74 21.62
C SER A 31 -0.27 -10.00 20.46
N ALA A 32 -1.44 -10.61 20.73
CA ALA A 32 -2.48 -10.79 19.72
C ALA A 32 -3.03 -9.45 19.17
N THR A 33 -3.16 -8.47 20.05
CA THR A 33 -3.60 -7.11 19.69
C THR A 33 -2.51 -6.37 18.91
N ASP A 34 -1.25 -6.49 19.32
CA ASP A 34 -0.08 -5.94 18.60
C ASP A 34 -0.01 -6.45 17.17
N ILE A 35 -0.14 -7.76 16.98
CA ILE A 35 -0.15 -8.38 15.64
C ILE A 35 -1.28 -7.79 14.80
N THR A 36 -2.46 -7.62 15.38
CA THR A 36 -3.64 -7.10 14.66
C THR A 36 -3.41 -5.65 14.23
N ILE A 37 -2.86 -4.81 15.10
CA ILE A 37 -2.58 -3.40 14.80
C ILE A 37 -1.42 -3.26 13.79
N LEU A 38 -0.34 -4.02 13.97
CA LEU A 38 0.78 -4.05 13.02
C LEU A 38 0.36 -4.60 11.65
N ALA A 39 -0.54 -5.58 11.61
CA ALA A 39 -1.11 -6.08 10.36
C ALA A 39 -1.85 -4.98 9.59
N LEU A 40 -2.61 -4.10 10.28
CA LEU A 40 -3.25 -2.95 9.65
C LEU A 40 -2.22 -1.98 9.05
N ALA A 41 -1.18 -1.63 9.81
CA ALA A 41 -0.11 -0.78 9.34
C ALA A 41 0.62 -1.39 8.13
N CYS A 42 0.92 -2.69 8.18
CA CYS A 42 1.56 -3.42 7.08
C CYS A 42 0.67 -3.49 5.83
N MET A 43 -0.62 -3.76 5.98
CA MET A 43 -1.56 -3.77 4.86
C MET A 43 -1.71 -2.38 4.24
N ALA A 44 -1.71 -1.33 5.06
CA ALA A 44 -1.72 0.05 4.60
C ALA A 44 -0.44 0.41 3.83
N LEU A 45 0.74 0.06 4.36
CA LEU A 45 2.01 0.24 3.66
C LEU A 45 2.04 -0.56 2.34
N ASN A 46 1.52 -1.79 2.34
CA ASN A 46 1.45 -2.61 1.14
C ASN A 46 0.55 -2.02 0.06
N LEU A 47 -0.42 -1.16 0.42
CA LEU A 47 -1.19 -0.42 -0.58
C LEU A 47 -0.26 0.42 -1.47
N LEU A 48 0.74 1.07 -0.85
CA LEU A 48 1.71 1.88 -1.56
C LEU A 48 2.77 0.99 -2.23
N VAL A 49 3.42 0.13 -1.47
CA VAL A 49 4.56 -0.68 -1.97
C VAL A 49 4.08 -1.75 -2.97
N GLY A 50 3.08 -2.53 -2.57
CA GLY A 50 2.53 -3.64 -3.35
C GLY A 50 1.78 -3.19 -4.58
N TYR A 51 0.91 -2.17 -4.51
CA TYR A 51 0.06 -1.80 -5.65
C TYR A 51 0.61 -0.68 -6.52
N THR A 52 1.41 0.24 -5.98
CA THR A 52 1.99 1.35 -6.79
C THR A 52 3.46 1.16 -7.13
N GLY A 53 4.16 0.27 -6.42
CA GLY A 53 5.61 0.06 -6.57
C GLY A 53 6.48 1.10 -5.88
N LEU A 54 5.87 2.00 -5.09
CA LEU A 54 6.59 3.03 -4.35
C LEU A 54 7.04 2.50 -2.99
N VAL A 55 8.35 2.32 -2.82
CA VAL A 55 8.95 1.91 -1.54
C VAL A 55 9.10 3.12 -0.63
N SER A 56 8.39 3.14 0.50
CA SER A 56 8.39 4.23 1.47
C SER A 56 9.04 3.77 2.77
N PHE A 57 10.04 4.52 3.22
CA PHE A 57 10.60 4.42 4.59
C PHE A 57 9.96 5.47 5.52
N GLY A 58 8.79 5.99 5.13
CA GLY A 58 8.05 7.05 5.81
C GLY A 58 6.98 6.59 6.79
N HIS A 59 6.60 5.32 6.75
CA HIS A 59 5.36 4.84 7.36
C HIS A 59 5.39 4.75 8.89
N GLY A 60 6.57 4.53 9.49
CA GLY A 60 6.75 4.69 10.92
C GLY A 60 6.42 6.10 11.38
N ALA A 61 6.82 7.13 10.61
CA ALA A 61 6.49 8.51 10.96
C ALA A 61 4.98 8.77 11.00
N TRP A 62 4.23 8.25 10.01
CA TRP A 62 2.76 8.34 10.01
C TRP A 62 2.12 7.59 11.17
N PHE A 63 2.65 6.40 11.50
CA PHE A 63 2.22 5.60 12.64
C PHE A 63 2.43 6.37 13.95
N GLY A 64 3.64 6.86 14.19
CA GLY A 64 4.00 7.62 15.39
C GLY A 64 3.25 8.96 15.49
N LEU A 65 3.00 9.66 14.39
CA LEU A 65 2.17 10.87 14.40
C LEU A 65 0.72 10.57 14.81
N GLY A 66 0.15 9.43 14.40
CA GLY A 66 -1.18 9.01 14.84
C GLY A 66 -1.21 8.69 16.33
N ALA A 67 -0.18 7.99 16.81
CA ALA A 67 0.07 7.69 18.22
C ALA A 67 0.13 8.97 19.08
N TYR A 68 1.02 9.91 18.73
CA TYR A 68 1.14 11.19 19.43
C TYR A 68 -0.12 12.03 19.31
N GLY A 69 -0.75 12.08 18.14
CA GLY A 69 -1.99 12.81 17.92
C GLY A 69 -3.10 12.36 18.86
N ALA A 70 -3.28 11.04 19.02
CA ALA A 70 -4.26 10.49 19.95
C ALA A 70 -3.92 10.79 21.42
N ALA A 71 -2.66 10.59 21.84
CA ALA A 71 -2.22 10.89 23.20
C ALA A 71 -2.38 12.36 23.56
N LEU A 72 -2.01 13.27 22.65
CA LEU A 72 -2.07 14.71 22.86
C LEU A 72 -3.51 15.23 22.89
N LEU A 73 -4.37 14.71 22.01
CA LEU A 73 -5.81 15.03 22.03
C LEU A 73 -6.43 14.61 23.35
N GLN A 74 -6.10 13.42 23.86
CA GLN A 74 -6.62 12.97 25.17
C GLN A 74 -6.09 13.87 26.28
N ARG A 75 -4.77 14.12 26.33
CA ARG A 75 -4.15 14.87 27.41
C ARG A 75 -4.63 16.32 27.52
N HIS A 76 -4.83 17.01 26.39
CA HIS A 76 -5.05 18.47 26.40
C HIS A 76 -6.48 18.88 26.05
N VAL A 77 -7.19 18.11 25.24
CA VAL A 77 -8.48 18.54 24.67
C VAL A 77 -9.64 17.74 25.27
N PHE A 78 -9.49 16.41 25.34
CA PHE A 78 -10.56 15.52 25.79
C PHE A 78 -10.03 14.44 26.76
N PRO A 79 -9.77 14.78 28.04
CA PRO A 79 -9.21 13.86 29.04
C PRO A 79 -10.05 12.60 29.27
N ASP A 80 -11.37 12.71 29.18
CA ASP A 80 -12.30 11.60 29.39
C ASP A 80 -12.60 10.81 28.12
N ALA A 81 -12.18 11.29 26.95
CA ALA A 81 -12.41 10.61 25.70
C ALA A 81 -11.39 9.48 25.51
N GLY A 82 -11.90 8.26 25.32
CA GLY A 82 -11.11 7.07 25.10
C GLY A 82 -10.82 6.82 23.63
N LEU A 83 -11.09 5.59 23.19
CA LEU A 83 -10.83 5.09 21.82
C LEU A 83 -11.47 5.95 20.71
N ILE A 84 -12.50 6.74 20.99
CA ILE A 84 -13.13 7.64 20.02
C ILE A 84 -12.15 8.65 19.40
N LEU A 85 -11.06 8.99 20.10
CA LEU A 85 -10.03 9.91 19.63
C LEU A 85 -9.14 9.37 18.51
N VAL A 86 -9.20 8.06 18.24
CA VAL A 86 -8.45 7.43 17.13
C VAL A 86 -8.85 8.04 15.78
N LEU A 87 -10.14 8.30 15.56
CA LEU A 87 -10.64 8.87 14.31
C LEU A 87 -10.17 10.31 14.05
N PRO A 88 -10.34 11.28 14.97
CA PRO A 88 -9.83 12.63 14.77
C PRO A 88 -8.30 12.67 14.66
N ALA A 89 -7.57 11.86 15.42
CA ALA A 89 -6.11 11.75 15.29
C ALA A 89 -5.70 11.28 13.89
N ALA A 90 -6.32 10.20 13.39
CA ALA A 90 -6.09 9.70 12.04
C ALA A 90 -6.46 10.72 10.96
N ALA A 91 -7.57 11.45 11.13
CA ALA A 91 -8.02 12.47 10.19
C ALA A 91 -7.01 13.63 10.09
N LEU A 92 -6.51 14.13 11.22
CA LEU A 92 -5.48 15.20 11.24
C LEU A 92 -4.21 14.78 10.50
N VAL A 93 -3.73 13.56 10.74
CA VAL A 93 -2.53 13.05 10.06
C VAL A 93 -2.80 12.79 8.57
N THR A 94 -4.00 12.33 8.20
CA THR A 94 -4.40 12.16 6.81
C THR A 94 -4.39 13.49 6.06
N LEU A 95 -4.88 14.57 6.70
CA LEU A 95 -4.81 15.92 6.13
C LEU A 95 -3.36 16.41 5.99
N ALA A 96 -2.51 16.18 6.99
CA ALA A 96 -1.08 16.50 6.94
C ALA A 96 -0.34 15.72 5.83
N ALA A 97 -0.79 14.49 5.51
CA ALA A 97 -0.20 13.69 4.45
C ALA A 97 -0.42 14.25 3.04
N ILE A 98 -1.41 15.13 2.82
CA ILE A 98 -1.68 15.73 1.51
C ILE A 98 -0.52 16.63 1.03
N PRO A 99 -0.14 17.70 1.74
CA PRO A 99 0.96 18.57 1.31
C PRO A 99 2.30 17.82 1.27
N ILE A 100 2.55 16.93 2.23
CA ILE A 100 3.79 16.15 2.28
C ILE A 100 3.84 15.17 1.10
N GLY A 101 2.77 14.41 0.86
CA GLY A 101 2.66 13.51 -0.29
C GLY A 101 2.85 14.25 -1.61
N PHE A 102 2.29 15.45 -1.74
CA PHE A 102 2.46 16.30 -2.93
C PHE A 102 3.93 16.68 -3.18
N VAL A 103 4.70 16.98 -2.15
CA VAL A 103 6.13 17.28 -2.27
C VAL A 103 6.92 16.01 -2.58
N VAL A 104 6.66 14.93 -1.84
CA VAL A 104 7.46 13.70 -1.90
C VAL A 104 7.28 12.97 -3.24
N LEU A 105 6.06 12.94 -3.78
CA LEU A 105 5.73 12.26 -5.04
C LEU A 105 6.25 12.96 -6.30
N ARG A 106 6.85 14.16 -6.18
CA ARG A 106 7.55 14.81 -7.30
C ARG A 106 8.82 14.06 -7.70
N ARG A 107 9.37 13.23 -6.80
CA ARG A 107 10.56 12.42 -7.04
C ARG A 107 10.16 10.99 -7.37
N ARG A 108 10.97 10.32 -8.21
CA ARG A 108 10.70 8.95 -8.69
C ARG A 108 11.77 7.98 -8.19
N GLY A 109 11.39 6.70 -8.06
CA GLY A 109 12.29 5.62 -7.70
C GLY A 109 12.98 5.86 -6.35
N VAL A 110 14.29 5.64 -6.31
CA VAL A 110 15.09 5.71 -5.07
C VAL A 110 15.00 7.08 -4.39
N TYR A 111 14.88 8.18 -5.15
CA TYR A 111 14.76 9.53 -4.58
C TYR A 111 13.48 9.73 -3.77
N PHE A 112 12.38 9.04 -4.12
CA PHE A 112 11.16 9.02 -3.30
C PHE A 112 11.45 8.39 -1.94
N SER A 113 12.10 7.22 -1.94
CA SER A 113 12.45 6.49 -0.72
C SER A 113 13.40 7.29 0.19
N LEU A 114 14.46 7.91 -0.38
CA LEU A 114 15.38 8.78 0.36
C LEU A 114 14.67 9.99 1.00
N LEU A 115 13.73 10.59 0.28
CA LEU A 115 12.97 11.72 0.80
C LEU A 115 12.02 11.30 1.94
N THR A 116 11.39 10.12 1.85
CA THR A 116 10.60 9.57 2.96
C THR A 116 11.45 9.22 4.19
N LEU A 117 12.67 8.75 3.98
CA LEU A 117 13.63 8.49 5.06
C LEU A 117 14.05 9.78 5.75
N ALA A 118 14.41 10.81 4.98
CA ALA A 118 14.77 12.13 5.51
C ALA A 118 13.62 12.76 6.30
N PHE A 119 12.39 12.65 5.80
CA PHE A 119 11.19 13.11 6.50
C PHE A 119 10.98 12.38 7.84
N THR A 120 11.19 11.07 7.86
CA THR A 120 11.11 10.24 9.08
C THR A 120 12.18 10.65 10.09
N ALA A 121 13.43 10.86 9.63
CA ALA A 121 14.53 11.31 10.47
C ALA A 121 14.26 12.66 11.13
N LEU A 122 13.70 13.60 10.34
CA LEU A 122 13.30 14.92 10.82
C LEU A 122 12.22 14.80 11.91
N LEU A 123 11.13 14.07 11.62
CA LEU A 123 10.04 13.91 12.58
C LEU A 123 10.47 13.17 13.85
N TYR A 124 11.33 12.16 13.72
CA TYR A 124 11.91 11.48 14.88
C TYR A 124 12.71 12.45 15.73
N THR A 125 13.56 13.28 15.12
CA THR A 125 14.35 14.28 15.85
C THR A 125 13.45 15.29 16.56
N VAL A 126 12.38 15.75 15.91
CA VAL A 126 11.39 16.64 16.52
C VAL A 126 10.69 15.95 17.70
N ALA A 127 10.20 14.73 17.51
CA ALA A 127 9.51 13.96 18.55
C ALA A 127 10.42 13.64 19.75
N PHE A 128 11.70 13.36 19.50
CA PHE A 128 12.66 12.98 20.54
C PHE A 128 13.22 14.19 21.31
N ARG A 129 13.40 15.35 20.64
CA ARG A 129 13.99 16.55 21.24
C ARG A 129 12.98 17.52 21.84
N TRP A 130 11.72 17.50 21.41
CA TRP A 130 10.72 18.46 21.85
C TRP A 130 10.03 18.03 23.16
N THR A 131 10.77 18.04 24.25
CA THR A 131 10.33 17.51 25.55
C THR A 131 9.00 18.10 26.05
N ASP A 132 8.78 19.41 25.90
CA ASP A 132 7.57 20.08 26.40
C ASP A 132 6.29 19.59 25.71
N PHE A 133 6.37 19.21 24.43
CA PHE A 133 5.21 18.82 23.65
C PHE A 133 5.04 17.30 23.58
N THR A 134 6.09 16.57 23.24
CA THR A 134 6.04 15.11 23.03
C THR A 134 6.49 14.30 24.24
N GLY A 135 6.97 14.95 25.30
CA GLY A 135 7.65 14.28 26.40
C GLY A 135 9.10 13.88 26.07
N GLY A 136 9.56 14.10 24.84
CA GLY A 136 10.92 13.78 24.39
C GLY A 136 11.26 12.30 24.60
N GLU A 137 12.37 12.04 25.27
CA GLU A 137 12.84 10.69 25.61
C GLU A 137 11.89 9.96 26.58
N ASN A 138 11.15 10.71 27.42
CA ASN A 138 10.24 10.13 28.42
C ASN A 138 8.88 9.74 27.82
N GLY A 139 8.55 10.22 26.61
CA GLY A 139 7.25 10.01 25.98
C GLY A 139 6.06 10.56 26.78
N LEU A 140 4.86 10.14 26.37
CA LEU A 140 3.58 10.53 26.99
C LEU A 140 2.88 9.28 27.56
N GLY A 141 2.85 9.17 28.88
CA GLY A 141 2.08 8.15 29.59
C GLY A 141 0.71 8.63 30.06
N GLY A 142 -0.02 7.72 30.72
CA GLY A 142 -1.32 8.02 31.33
C GLY A 142 -2.50 7.98 30.36
N VAL A 143 -2.31 7.40 29.17
CA VAL A 143 -3.37 7.22 28.18
C VAL A 143 -4.37 6.18 28.70
N LYS A 144 -5.65 6.52 28.70
CA LYS A 144 -6.74 5.65 29.15
C LYS A 144 -7.58 5.19 27.97
N ARG A 145 -8.05 3.94 27.99
CA ARG A 145 -8.91 3.41 26.91
C ARG A 145 -10.35 3.90 27.07
N GLY A 146 -10.76 4.15 28.32
CA GLY A 146 -12.10 4.58 28.67
C GLY A 146 -13.15 3.50 28.36
N ALA A 147 -14.41 3.91 28.25
CA ALA A 147 -15.49 3.05 27.80
C ALA A 147 -15.94 3.44 26.39
N ALA A 148 -16.38 2.46 25.60
CA ALA A 148 -17.03 2.71 24.32
C ALA A 148 -18.32 1.88 24.23
N PHE A 149 -19.40 2.50 23.77
CA PHE A 149 -20.70 1.83 23.59
C PHE A 149 -21.22 1.10 24.85
N GLY A 150 -20.93 1.63 26.04
CA GLY A 150 -21.31 1.02 27.32
C GLY A 150 -20.44 -0.15 27.77
N VAL A 151 -19.39 -0.50 27.01
CA VAL A 151 -18.43 -1.55 27.35
C VAL A 151 -17.13 -0.93 27.88
N ASP A 152 -16.65 -1.46 29.00
CA ASP A 152 -15.36 -1.08 29.58
C ASP A 152 -14.21 -1.67 28.75
N LEU A 153 -13.40 -0.78 28.15
CA LEU A 153 -12.27 -1.17 27.30
C LEU A 153 -10.97 -1.32 28.07
N GLU A 154 -10.97 -1.07 29.37
CA GLU A 154 -9.81 -1.37 30.20
C GLU A 154 -9.57 -2.88 30.32
N GLN A 155 -10.62 -3.68 30.10
CA GLN A 155 -10.53 -5.13 29.97
C GLN A 155 -9.91 -5.55 28.63
N ALA A 156 -9.00 -6.53 28.68
CA ALA A 156 -8.22 -6.93 27.51
C ALA A 156 -9.06 -7.58 26.39
N TRP A 157 -10.04 -8.42 26.74
CA TRP A 157 -10.91 -9.10 25.79
C TRP A 157 -11.85 -8.15 25.03
N PRO A 158 -12.64 -7.28 25.69
CA PRO A 158 -13.43 -6.27 25.01
C PRO A 158 -12.62 -5.37 24.09
N PHE A 159 -11.43 -4.92 24.55
CA PHE A 159 -10.54 -4.12 23.72
C PHE A 159 -10.11 -4.88 22.46
N TYR A 160 -9.66 -6.13 22.60
CA TYR A 160 -9.28 -6.97 21.47
C TYR A 160 -10.43 -7.13 20.46
N LEU A 161 -11.65 -7.40 20.92
CA LEU A 161 -12.81 -7.58 20.04
C LEU A 161 -13.14 -6.32 19.24
N ILE A 162 -13.03 -5.13 19.86
CA ILE A 162 -13.21 -3.86 19.15
C ILE A 162 -12.10 -3.67 18.11
N VAL A 163 -10.84 -3.87 18.50
CA VAL A 163 -9.70 -3.74 17.57
C VAL A 163 -9.83 -4.72 16.41
N ALA A 164 -10.23 -5.97 16.66
CA ALA A 164 -10.46 -6.97 15.63
C ALA A 164 -11.64 -6.60 14.71
N GLY A 165 -12.75 -6.11 15.26
CA GLY A 165 -13.91 -5.65 14.48
C GLY A 165 -13.57 -4.46 13.58
N VAL A 166 -12.85 -3.48 14.12
CA VAL A 166 -12.32 -2.33 13.39
C VAL A 166 -11.32 -2.78 12.32
N ALA A 167 -10.42 -3.70 12.65
CA ALA A 167 -9.44 -4.24 11.71
C ALA A 167 -10.14 -4.93 10.54
N LEU A 168 -11.19 -5.72 10.82
CA LEU A 168 -11.99 -6.36 9.80
C LEU A 168 -12.68 -5.33 8.87
N ALA A 169 -13.21 -4.24 9.44
CA ALA A 169 -13.80 -3.15 8.65
C ALA A 169 -12.78 -2.48 7.72
N VAL A 170 -11.56 -2.22 8.22
CA VAL A 170 -10.46 -1.66 7.41
C VAL A 170 -10.02 -2.65 6.33
N ILE A 171 -9.85 -3.93 6.66
CA ILE A 171 -9.50 -4.99 5.70
C ILE A 171 -10.56 -5.08 4.60
N TYR A 172 -11.84 -5.04 4.96
CA TYR A 172 -12.94 -5.02 4.00
C TYR A 172 -12.88 -3.79 3.08
N GLY A 173 -12.66 -2.60 3.65
CA GLY A 173 -12.48 -1.36 2.90
C GLY A 173 -11.31 -1.42 1.92
N LEU A 174 -10.16 -1.90 2.37
CA LEU A 174 -8.96 -2.11 1.53
C LEU A 174 -9.22 -3.12 0.41
N GLN A 175 -9.91 -4.22 0.69
CA GLN A 175 -10.27 -5.20 -0.32
C GLN A 175 -11.20 -4.62 -1.38
N ARG A 176 -12.16 -3.77 -0.98
CA ARG A 176 -13.06 -3.08 -1.91
C ARG A 176 -12.31 -2.07 -2.75
N PHE A 177 -11.40 -1.30 -2.14
CA PHE A 177 -10.55 -0.31 -2.80
C PHE A 177 -9.66 -0.94 -3.88
N VAL A 178 -8.93 -2.00 -3.51
CA VAL A 178 -8.03 -2.71 -4.44
C VAL A 178 -8.77 -3.34 -5.61
N ARG A 179 -9.98 -3.86 -5.39
CA ARG A 179 -10.81 -4.47 -6.44
C ARG A 179 -11.62 -3.47 -7.27
N SER A 180 -11.52 -2.18 -6.95
CA SER A 180 -12.16 -1.13 -7.73
C SER A 180 -11.33 -0.78 -8.98
N PRO A 181 -11.90 0.00 -9.93
CA PRO A 181 -11.12 0.54 -11.05
C PRO A 181 -9.88 1.31 -10.60
N LEU A 182 -9.94 2.02 -9.45
CA LEU A 182 -8.79 2.73 -8.88
C LEU A 182 -7.62 1.77 -8.62
N GLY A 183 -7.88 0.62 -7.99
CA GLY A 183 -6.84 -0.37 -7.72
C GLY A 183 -6.22 -0.94 -9.00
N SER A 184 -7.01 -1.10 -10.06
CA SER A 184 -6.51 -1.55 -11.37
C SER A 184 -5.59 -0.51 -12.02
N VAL A 185 -5.91 0.79 -11.86
CA VAL A 185 -5.04 1.90 -12.31
C VAL A 185 -3.75 1.95 -11.50
N LEU A 186 -3.78 1.70 -10.19
CA LEU A 186 -2.56 1.64 -9.39
C LEU A 186 -1.63 0.51 -9.86
N VAL A 187 -2.18 -0.68 -10.10
CA VAL A 187 -1.41 -1.80 -10.65
C VAL A 187 -0.84 -1.45 -12.02
N SER A 188 -1.59 -0.79 -12.90
CA SER A 188 -1.05 -0.37 -14.21
C SER A 188 0.07 0.66 -14.08
N ILE A 189 -0.01 1.58 -13.10
CA ILE A 189 1.06 2.52 -12.77
C ILE A 189 2.32 1.78 -12.30
N ARG A 190 2.16 0.76 -11.46
CA ARG A 190 3.28 -0.08 -10.97
C ARG A 190 3.97 -0.84 -12.10
N GLU A 191 3.20 -1.42 -13.01
CA GLU A 191 3.72 -2.18 -14.15
C GLU A 191 4.45 -1.26 -15.15
N ASN A 192 3.82 -0.14 -15.52
CA ASN A 192 4.43 0.85 -16.40
C ASN A 192 3.73 2.22 -16.27
N GLU A 193 4.28 3.11 -15.42
CA GLU A 193 3.74 4.46 -15.19
C GLU A 193 3.63 5.27 -16.50
N GLN A 194 4.59 5.13 -17.40
CA GLN A 194 4.59 5.85 -18.67
C GLN A 194 3.39 5.43 -19.53
N ARG A 195 3.13 4.12 -19.66
CA ARG A 195 1.97 3.60 -20.40
C ARG A 195 0.63 4.00 -19.76
N ALA A 196 0.54 3.99 -18.44
CA ALA A 196 -0.68 4.45 -17.74
C ALA A 196 -0.99 5.92 -18.08
N ARG A 197 0.05 6.76 -18.17
CA ARG A 197 -0.09 8.17 -18.59
C ARG A 197 -0.53 8.32 -20.04
N PHE A 198 -0.02 7.50 -20.95
CA PHE A 198 -0.42 7.49 -22.36
C PHE A 198 -1.91 7.21 -22.57
N ILE A 199 -2.53 6.40 -21.71
CA ILE A 199 -3.95 6.08 -21.77
C ILE A 199 -4.81 7.22 -21.17
N GLY A 200 -4.19 8.27 -20.64
CA GLY A 200 -4.86 9.46 -20.11
C GLY A 200 -5.02 9.47 -18.58
N TYR A 201 -4.46 8.51 -17.84
CA TYR A 201 -4.53 8.54 -16.38
C TYR A 201 -3.58 9.57 -15.78
N ASN A 202 -4.11 10.43 -14.89
CA ASN A 202 -3.29 11.33 -14.08
C ASN A 202 -2.57 10.56 -12.95
N THR A 203 -1.47 9.91 -13.32
CA THR A 203 -0.66 9.06 -12.42
C THR A 203 -0.27 9.73 -11.10
N THR A 204 -0.08 11.05 -11.08
CA THR A 204 0.29 11.80 -9.87
C THR A 204 -0.85 11.85 -8.85
N LEU A 205 -2.07 12.12 -9.29
CA LEU A 205 -3.24 12.17 -8.40
C LEU A 205 -3.57 10.78 -7.82
N TYR A 206 -3.48 9.73 -8.63
CA TYR A 206 -3.70 8.35 -8.15
C TYR A 206 -2.65 7.94 -7.10
N LYS A 207 -1.37 8.26 -7.34
CA LYS A 207 -0.30 8.02 -6.36
C LYS A 207 -0.50 8.83 -5.09
N LEU A 208 -0.93 10.09 -5.19
CA LEU A 208 -1.21 10.96 -4.04
C LEU A 208 -2.38 10.44 -3.20
N ALA A 209 -3.50 10.10 -3.84
CA ALA A 209 -4.66 9.52 -3.15
C ALA A 209 -4.29 8.21 -2.43
N CYS A 210 -3.51 7.35 -3.10
CA CYS A 210 -3.00 6.12 -2.49
C CYS A 210 -2.06 6.37 -1.31
N PHE A 211 -1.15 7.34 -1.43
CA PHE A 211 -0.23 7.74 -0.37
C PHE A 211 -0.97 8.27 0.85
N VAL A 212 -1.92 9.18 0.65
CA VAL A 212 -2.73 9.78 1.72
C VAL A 212 -3.59 8.73 2.42
N LEU A 213 -4.25 7.84 1.67
CA LEU A 213 -5.03 6.74 2.23
C LEU A 213 -4.14 5.78 3.05
N SER A 214 -2.96 5.44 2.53
CA SER A 214 -1.99 4.59 3.19
C SER A 214 -1.48 5.21 4.50
N ALA A 215 -1.10 6.50 4.47
CA ALA A 215 -0.68 7.25 5.64
C ALA A 215 -1.81 7.36 6.69
N GLY A 216 -3.05 7.60 6.25
CA GLY A 216 -4.21 7.70 7.14
C GLY A 216 -4.51 6.40 7.88
N ILE A 217 -4.50 5.26 7.19
CA ILE A 217 -4.71 3.94 7.83
C ILE A 217 -3.53 3.57 8.73
N THR A 218 -2.31 3.94 8.35
CA THR A 218 -1.12 3.71 9.17
C THR A 218 -1.16 4.54 10.46
N SER A 219 -1.58 5.81 10.37
CA SER A 219 -1.82 6.68 11.52
C SER A 219 -2.94 6.16 12.42
N PHE A 220 -4.02 5.68 11.83
CA PHE A 220 -5.11 5.02 12.55
C PHE A 220 -4.62 3.82 13.37
N ALA A 221 -3.75 2.98 12.80
CA ALA A 221 -3.11 1.88 13.51
C ALA A 221 -2.23 2.39 14.67
N GLY A 222 -1.44 3.44 14.45
CA GLY A 222 -0.61 4.04 15.50
C GLY A 222 -1.42 4.63 16.66
N ALA A 223 -2.54 5.30 16.36
CA ALA A 223 -3.47 5.80 17.35
C ALA A 223 -4.07 4.65 18.20
N LEU A 224 -4.46 3.53 17.58
CA LEU A 224 -4.88 2.33 18.31
C LEU A 224 -3.76 1.75 19.19
N MET A 225 -2.52 1.75 18.71
CA MET A 225 -1.37 1.22 19.44
C MET A 225 -1.12 1.98 20.75
N VAL A 226 -1.29 3.30 20.75
CA VAL A 226 -1.12 4.10 21.96
C VAL A 226 -2.17 3.80 23.02
N PHE A 227 -3.42 3.57 22.65
CA PHE A 227 -4.43 3.08 23.59
C PHE A 227 -4.17 1.64 24.04
N HIS A 228 -3.52 0.83 23.19
CA HIS A 228 -3.13 -0.53 23.57
C HIS A 228 -2.05 -0.52 24.66
N HIS A 229 -0.93 0.16 24.42
CA HIS A 229 0.20 0.25 25.35
C HIS A 229 0.04 1.27 26.47
N ARG A 230 -0.97 2.14 26.39
CA ARG A 230 -1.20 3.26 27.32
C ARG A 230 -0.03 4.25 27.41
N PHE A 231 0.80 4.28 26.38
CA PHE A 231 2.04 5.05 26.32
C PHE A 231 2.39 5.40 24.87
N ALA A 232 2.78 6.64 24.62
CA ALA A 232 3.29 7.10 23.34
C ALA A 232 4.78 7.46 23.46
N SER A 233 5.62 6.82 22.64
CA SER A 233 7.07 7.09 22.56
C SER A 233 7.49 7.53 21.16
N ALA A 234 8.74 7.98 21.03
CA ALA A 234 9.31 8.40 19.74
C ALA A 234 9.74 7.21 18.87
N ASP A 235 9.91 6.01 19.45
CA ASP A 235 10.45 4.83 18.74
C ASP A 235 9.67 4.45 17.48
N PRO A 236 8.31 4.49 17.47
CA PRO A 236 7.55 4.20 16.25
C PRO A 236 7.75 5.22 15.14
N VAL A 237 8.24 6.44 15.45
CA VAL A 237 8.60 7.46 14.44
C VAL A 237 9.96 7.16 13.80
N SER A 238 10.75 6.24 14.36
CA SER A 238 12.11 5.98 13.90
C SER A 238 12.20 5.36 12.51
N ILE A 239 13.35 5.57 11.87
CA ILE A 239 13.68 4.95 10.57
C ILE A 239 13.76 3.42 10.72
N ALA A 240 14.26 2.94 11.86
CA ALA A 240 14.36 1.51 12.15
C ALA A 240 12.98 0.85 12.11
N PHE A 241 11.99 1.42 12.81
CA PHE A 241 10.63 0.91 12.80
C PHE A 241 9.97 1.00 11.41
N SER A 242 10.18 2.08 10.65
CA SER A 242 9.76 2.14 9.25
C SER A 242 10.36 1.00 8.40
N GLY A 243 11.64 0.66 8.64
CA GLY A 243 12.32 -0.46 8.00
C GLY A 243 11.74 -1.82 8.40
N GLU A 244 11.41 -2.00 9.68
CA GLU A 244 10.73 -3.19 10.19
C GLU A 244 9.35 -3.39 9.54
N LEU A 245 8.53 -2.33 9.44
CA LEU A 245 7.24 -2.39 8.74
C LEU A 245 7.40 -2.82 7.27
N LEU A 246 8.41 -2.27 6.58
CA LEU A 246 8.70 -2.67 5.21
C LEU A 246 9.14 -4.14 5.14
N ALA A 247 9.97 -4.59 6.08
CA ALA A 247 10.40 -5.98 6.17
C ALA A 247 9.22 -6.93 6.41
N MET A 248 8.29 -6.59 7.30
CA MET A 248 7.05 -7.34 7.52
C MET A 248 6.25 -7.50 6.22
N VAL A 249 6.08 -6.41 5.45
CA VAL A 249 5.36 -6.43 4.17
C VAL A 249 6.05 -7.35 3.14
N VAL A 250 7.36 -7.23 3.01
CA VAL A 250 8.15 -8.00 2.03
C VAL A 250 8.20 -9.49 2.41
N ILE A 251 8.52 -9.81 3.67
CA ILE A 251 8.57 -11.19 4.17
C ILE A 251 7.20 -11.84 4.09
N GLY A 252 6.14 -11.15 4.51
CA GLY A 252 4.77 -11.64 4.38
C GLY A 252 4.33 -11.88 2.93
N GLY A 253 4.88 -11.11 2.00
CA GLY A 253 4.66 -11.21 0.57
C GLY A 253 3.80 -10.07 0.04
N MET A 254 4.45 -9.02 -0.44
CA MET A 254 3.82 -7.78 -0.92
C MET A 254 2.81 -7.97 -2.08
N ARG A 255 2.96 -9.05 -2.86
CA ARG A 255 2.05 -9.37 -3.98
C ARG A 255 0.76 -10.07 -3.54
N SER A 256 0.67 -10.50 -2.29
CA SER A 256 -0.53 -11.07 -1.69
C SER A 256 -1.31 -10.00 -0.92
N PHE A 257 -2.64 -10.08 -0.95
CA PHE A 257 -3.48 -9.13 -0.21
C PHE A 257 -3.33 -9.28 1.31
N LEU A 258 -3.36 -10.52 1.82
CA LEU A 258 -3.18 -10.82 3.25
C LEU A 258 -1.72 -11.13 3.63
N GLY A 259 -0.81 -11.18 2.66
CA GLY A 259 0.62 -11.42 2.91
C GLY A 259 1.20 -10.50 3.99
N PRO A 260 1.00 -9.17 3.94
CA PRO A 260 1.48 -8.25 4.97
C PRO A 260 0.98 -8.56 6.38
N ALA A 261 -0.27 -9.03 6.53
CA ALA A 261 -0.81 -9.41 7.84
C ALA A 261 -0.12 -10.67 8.39
N LEU A 262 0.17 -11.65 7.52
CA LEU A 262 0.99 -12.82 7.88
C LEU A 262 2.43 -12.41 8.22
N GLY A 263 2.97 -11.40 7.55
CA GLY A 263 4.27 -10.83 7.84
C GLY A 263 4.35 -10.20 9.24
N ALA A 264 3.31 -9.46 9.65
CA ALA A 264 3.21 -8.91 11.00
C ALA A 264 3.10 -10.02 12.07
N LEU A 265 2.29 -11.05 11.83
CA LEU A 265 2.21 -12.23 12.69
C LEU A 265 3.57 -12.91 12.84
N PHE A 266 4.23 -13.18 11.71
CA PHE A 266 5.55 -13.80 11.69
C PHE A 266 6.58 -12.96 12.43
N PHE A 267 6.59 -11.64 12.21
CA PHE A 267 7.53 -10.74 12.87
C PHE A 267 7.38 -10.74 14.38
N VAL A 268 6.16 -10.62 14.90
CA VAL A 268 5.94 -10.59 16.35
C VAL A 268 6.35 -11.94 16.95
N LEU A 269 5.91 -13.07 16.37
CA LEU A 269 6.33 -14.39 16.86
C LEU A 269 7.85 -14.56 16.79
N PHE A 270 8.48 -14.14 15.70
CA PHE A 270 9.93 -14.20 15.54
C PHE A 270 10.66 -13.35 16.59
N ARG A 271 10.21 -12.11 16.80
CA ARG A 271 10.75 -11.19 17.80
C ARG A 271 10.63 -11.77 19.20
N GLU A 272 9.42 -12.16 19.62
CA GLU A 272 9.19 -12.66 20.97
C GLU A 272 9.97 -13.97 21.21
N CYS A 273 9.95 -14.90 20.25
CA CYS A 273 10.68 -16.16 20.37
C CYS A 273 12.19 -15.96 20.40
N LEU A 274 12.79 -15.15 19.51
CA LEU A 274 14.24 -14.95 19.52
C LEU A 274 14.70 -14.08 20.69
N SER A 275 13.91 -13.12 21.14
CA SER A 275 14.29 -12.22 22.25
C SER A 275 14.48 -12.98 23.55
N MET A 276 13.85 -14.15 23.72
CA MET A 276 14.10 -15.06 24.84
C MET A 276 15.51 -15.68 24.82
N TRP A 277 16.14 -15.79 23.65
CA TRP A 277 17.42 -16.47 23.47
C TRP A 277 18.59 -15.50 23.27
N THR A 278 18.35 -14.39 22.57
CA THR A 278 19.37 -13.41 22.22
C THR A 278 18.83 -11.98 22.25
N PRO A 279 19.55 -11.03 22.88
CA PRO A 279 19.23 -9.61 22.76
C PRO A 279 19.34 -9.09 21.32
N ASN A 280 20.20 -9.72 20.51
CA ASN A 280 20.49 -9.30 19.13
C ASN A 280 19.54 -9.93 18.10
N TRP A 281 18.26 -10.11 18.45
CA TRP A 281 17.25 -10.70 17.55
C TRP A 281 17.09 -9.90 16.24
N LEU A 282 17.27 -8.58 16.28
CA LEU A 282 17.15 -7.70 15.12
C LEU A 282 18.22 -7.99 14.05
N PHE A 283 19.43 -8.41 14.46
CA PHE A 283 20.47 -8.84 13.52
C PHE A 283 20.04 -10.08 12.73
N TRP A 284 19.50 -11.09 13.42
CA TRP A 284 19.00 -12.31 12.80
C TRP A 284 17.78 -12.05 11.92
N PHE A 285 16.89 -11.15 12.36
CA PHE A 285 15.76 -10.71 11.56
C PHE A 285 16.23 -10.01 10.27
N GLY A 286 17.23 -9.13 10.35
CA GLY A 286 17.83 -8.46 9.20
C GLY A 286 18.45 -9.44 8.20
N LEU A 287 19.18 -10.45 8.70
CA LEU A 287 19.74 -11.52 7.86
C LEU A 287 18.65 -12.32 7.15
N LEU A 288 17.59 -12.69 7.87
CA LEU A 288 16.43 -13.38 7.32
C LEU A 288 15.74 -12.53 6.24
N PHE A 289 15.55 -11.24 6.51
CA PHE A 289 14.95 -10.29 5.57
C PHE A 289 15.74 -10.19 4.27
N VAL A 290 17.06 -10.04 4.34
CA VAL A 290 17.93 -10.05 3.15
C VAL A 290 17.82 -11.38 2.41
N GLY A 291 17.79 -12.50 3.14
CA GLY A 291 17.55 -13.83 2.56
C GLY A 291 16.23 -13.91 1.78
N PHE A 292 15.12 -13.39 2.32
CA PHE A 292 13.84 -13.34 1.61
C PHE A 292 13.91 -12.48 0.33
N ILE A 293 14.59 -11.33 0.37
CA ILE A 293 14.74 -10.47 -0.81
C ILE A 293 15.50 -11.19 -1.92
N VAL A 294 16.59 -11.89 -1.57
CA VAL A 294 17.46 -12.55 -2.55
C VAL A 294 16.83 -13.84 -3.10
N PHE A 295 16.27 -14.68 -2.23
CA PHE A 295 15.87 -16.04 -2.60
C PHE A 295 14.36 -16.22 -2.84
N SER A 296 13.50 -15.40 -2.23
CA SER A 296 12.04 -15.53 -2.31
C SER A 296 11.32 -14.18 -2.36
N PRO A 297 11.34 -13.49 -3.52
CA PRO A 297 10.68 -12.18 -3.68
C PRO A 297 9.16 -12.25 -3.57
N THR A 298 8.59 -13.45 -3.47
CA THR A 298 7.15 -13.70 -3.25
C THR A 298 6.78 -13.81 -1.77
N GLY A 299 7.76 -13.78 -0.85
CA GLY A 299 7.55 -13.88 0.59
C GLY A 299 7.01 -15.25 1.05
N LEU A 300 6.56 -15.32 2.30
CA LEU A 300 6.00 -16.50 2.97
C LEU A 300 4.80 -17.08 2.22
N VAL A 301 3.91 -16.22 1.71
CA VAL A 301 2.76 -16.68 0.91
C VAL A 301 3.21 -17.40 -0.36
N GLY A 302 4.26 -16.92 -1.02
CA GLY A 302 4.83 -17.58 -2.19
C GLY A 302 5.50 -18.91 -1.87
N VAL A 303 6.22 -18.99 -0.75
CA VAL A 303 6.84 -20.23 -0.27
C VAL A 303 5.76 -21.27 0.02
N ALA A 304 4.73 -20.91 0.80
CA ALA A 304 3.60 -21.79 1.09
C ALA A 304 2.89 -22.25 -0.20
N ALA A 305 2.68 -21.34 -1.16
CA ALA A 305 2.07 -21.69 -2.43
C ALA A 305 2.92 -22.69 -3.26
N ARG A 306 4.26 -22.56 -3.23
CA ARG A 306 5.18 -23.51 -3.91
C ARG A 306 5.20 -24.88 -3.22
N LEU A 307 5.21 -24.90 -1.89
CA LEU A 307 5.18 -26.14 -1.10
C LEU A 307 3.83 -26.88 -1.22
N LEU A 308 2.73 -26.14 -1.34
CA LEU A 308 1.38 -26.69 -1.53
C LEU A 308 1.03 -26.95 -3.00
N ALA A 309 1.87 -26.52 -3.95
CA ALA A 309 1.67 -26.74 -5.39
C ALA A 309 1.49 -28.22 -5.79
N PRO A 310 2.26 -29.20 -5.26
CA PRO A 310 2.06 -30.61 -5.62
C PRO A 310 0.76 -31.20 -5.04
N LEU A 311 0.25 -30.67 -3.93
CA LEU A 311 -1.02 -31.08 -3.32
C LEU A 311 -2.23 -30.44 -4.00
N ARG A 312 -2.02 -29.27 -4.61
CA ARG A 312 -3.06 -28.52 -5.29
C ARG A 312 -3.11 -28.97 -6.74
N LYS A 313 -4.00 -29.93 -7.03
CA LYS A 313 -4.28 -30.41 -8.40
C LYS A 313 -4.39 -29.19 -9.33
N LYS A 314 -3.40 -29.00 -10.21
CA LYS A 314 -3.50 -28.01 -11.28
C LYS A 314 -4.80 -28.35 -11.99
N ARG A 315 -5.79 -27.45 -11.91
CA ARG A 315 -6.92 -27.54 -12.82
C ARG A 315 -6.29 -27.30 -14.18
N GLU A 316 -6.13 -28.36 -14.96
CA GLU A 316 -5.57 -28.28 -16.31
C GLU A 316 -6.44 -27.31 -17.11
N GLU A 317 -6.02 -26.05 -17.19
CA GLU A 317 -6.59 -25.06 -18.10
C GLU A 317 -6.12 -25.30 -19.54
N ASP A 318 -5.12 -26.16 -19.75
CA ASP A 318 -4.69 -26.61 -21.07
C ASP A 318 -5.82 -27.41 -21.78
N ALA A 319 -6.62 -28.18 -21.03
CA ALA A 319 -7.83 -28.79 -21.56
C ALA A 319 -8.95 -27.76 -21.83
N ALA A 320 -8.93 -26.59 -21.19
CA ALA A 320 -9.91 -25.53 -21.44
C ALA A 320 -9.60 -24.72 -22.73
N MET A 321 -8.36 -24.73 -23.22
CA MET A 321 -8.02 -24.20 -24.54
C MET A 321 -8.37 -25.18 -25.66
N GLY A 322 -8.21 -26.49 -25.43
CA GLY A 322 -8.58 -27.57 -26.38
C GLY A 322 -10.09 -27.86 -26.45
N GLN A 323 -10.85 -27.59 -25.39
CA GLN A 323 -12.32 -27.74 -25.35
C GLN A 323 -13.09 -26.45 -25.62
N ARG A 324 -12.43 -25.37 -26.07
CA ARG A 324 -13.16 -24.34 -26.82
C ARG A 324 -13.58 -24.94 -28.16
N VAL A 325 -14.66 -25.74 -28.15
CA VAL A 325 -15.63 -25.69 -29.25
C VAL A 325 -15.82 -24.21 -29.46
N GLY A 326 -15.34 -23.69 -30.60
CA GLY A 326 -15.25 -22.26 -30.87
C GLY A 326 -16.51 -21.63 -30.34
N ALA A 327 -16.40 -20.91 -29.22
CA ALA A 327 -17.57 -20.34 -28.58
C ALA A 327 -18.28 -19.62 -29.71
N GLU A 328 -19.49 -20.06 -30.06
CA GLU A 328 -20.29 -19.43 -31.11
C GLU A 328 -20.08 -17.95 -30.88
N LEU A 329 -19.42 -17.30 -31.83
CA LEU A 329 -19.01 -15.91 -31.71
C LEU A 329 -20.30 -15.19 -31.41
N ARG A 330 -20.55 -14.89 -30.12
CA ARG A 330 -21.77 -14.20 -29.73
C ARG A 330 -21.74 -12.95 -30.58
N PRO A 331 -22.75 -12.73 -31.44
CA PRO A 331 -22.74 -11.58 -32.31
C PRO A 331 -22.48 -10.38 -31.41
N LEU A 332 -21.48 -9.58 -31.80
CA LEU A 332 -21.09 -8.39 -31.07
C LEU A 332 -22.39 -7.64 -30.69
N PRO A 333 -22.53 -7.16 -29.45
CA PRO A 333 -23.70 -6.39 -29.04
C PRO A 333 -24.04 -5.34 -30.09
N ALA A 334 -25.32 -5.06 -30.30
CA ALA A 334 -25.78 -4.06 -31.26
C ALA A 334 -25.03 -2.70 -31.13
N SER A 335 -24.60 -2.36 -29.92
CA SER A 335 -23.78 -1.17 -29.60
C SER A 335 -22.31 -1.24 -30.06
N LEU A 336 -21.76 -2.44 -30.26
CA LEU A 336 -20.41 -2.70 -30.78
C LEU A 336 -20.43 -3.08 -32.27
N THR A 337 -21.58 -3.44 -32.83
CA THR A 337 -21.80 -3.52 -34.29
C THR A 337 -22.22 -2.15 -34.80
N ALA A 338 -21.40 -1.55 -35.67
CA ALA A 338 -21.60 -0.20 -36.18
C ALA A 338 -23.03 0.04 -36.70
N HIS A 339 -23.69 1.07 -36.14
CA HIS A 339 -24.95 1.62 -36.64
C HIS A 339 -24.64 2.76 -37.63
N ALA A 340 -24.29 2.41 -38.88
CA ALA A 340 -24.48 3.21 -40.10
C ALA A 340 -23.66 2.62 -41.27
N PRO A 341 -24.14 2.68 -42.51
CA PRO A 341 -23.28 2.51 -43.67
C PRO A 341 -22.20 3.62 -43.67
N TRP A 342 -20.96 3.16 -43.64
CA TRP A 342 -19.70 3.91 -43.61
C TRP A 342 -19.72 5.13 -44.54
N ARG A 343 -19.84 6.32 -43.97
CA ARG A 343 -19.54 7.58 -44.63
C ARG A 343 -18.70 8.41 -43.68
N GLU A 344 -17.38 8.37 -43.88
CA GLU A 344 -16.52 9.57 -43.90
C GLU A 344 -15.05 9.16 -44.11
N THR A 345 -14.46 9.73 -45.15
CA THR A 345 -13.04 9.66 -45.56
C THR A 345 -12.11 10.46 -44.65
N ALA A 346 -12.62 10.98 -43.52
CA ALA A 346 -11.90 11.88 -42.64
C ALA A 346 -10.85 11.13 -41.80
N PRO A 347 -9.64 11.69 -41.65
CA PRO A 347 -8.65 11.17 -40.71
C PRO A 347 -9.19 11.22 -39.27
N ILE A 348 -8.99 10.15 -38.50
CA ILE A 348 -9.32 10.08 -37.06
C ILE A 348 -8.32 10.89 -36.24
N LEU A 349 -7.07 10.99 -36.70
CA LEU A 349 -6.01 11.73 -36.04
C LEU A 349 -5.37 12.64 -37.07
N VAL A 350 -5.39 13.95 -36.83
CA VAL A 350 -4.63 14.95 -37.61
C VAL A 350 -3.73 15.70 -36.64
N ALA A 351 -2.44 15.67 -36.92
CA ALA A 351 -1.43 16.39 -36.18
C ALA A 351 -0.59 17.21 -37.16
N GLU A 352 -0.73 18.53 -37.11
CA GLU A 352 -0.04 19.48 -37.99
C GLU A 352 0.96 20.32 -37.19
N GLY A 353 2.00 20.82 -37.87
CA GLY A 353 2.97 21.72 -37.25
C GLY A 353 3.81 21.06 -36.15
N LEU A 354 3.98 19.73 -36.18
CA LEU A 354 4.76 19.01 -35.18
C LEU A 354 6.21 19.49 -35.19
N ALA A 355 6.66 20.09 -34.09
CA ALA A 355 8.03 20.57 -33.94
C ALA A 355 8.54 20.32 -32.52
N ARG A 356 9.78 19.82 -32.40
CA ARG A 356 10.49 19.71 -31.12
C ARG A 356 11.99 19.87 -31.31
N SER A 357 12.58 20.73 -30.48
CA SER A 357 14.03 20.94 -30.39
C SER A 357 14.53 20.52 -29.01
N PHE A 358 15.69 19.89 -28.96
CA PHE A 358 16.43 19.61 -27.72
C PHE A 358 17.75 20.37 -27.78
N GLY A 359 17.83 21.49 -27.05
CA GLY A 359 18.96 22.42 -27.19
C GLY A 359 19.06 22.93 -28.63
N GLY A 360 20.25 22.80 -29.24
CA GLY A 360 20.50 23.21 -30.63
C GLY A 360 20.00 22.22 -31.70
N ILE A 361 19.52 21.03 -31.33
CA ILE A 361 19.14 19.98 -32.30
C ILE A 361 17.62 20.01 -32.52
N LYS A 362 17.20 20.21 -33.77
CA LYS A 362 15.79 20.10 -34.19
C LYS A 362 15.45 18.63 -34.46
N ALA A 363 14.82 17.95 -33.51
CA ALA A 363 14.51 16.52 -33.60
C ALA A 363 13.28 16.21 -34.47
N VAL A 364 12.29 17.12 -34.49
CA VAL A 364 11.14 17.09 -35.42
C VAL A 364 10.90 18.54 -35.85
N GLN A 365 10.67 18.80 -37.13
CA GLN A 365 10.42 20.15 -37.65
C GLN A 365 9.28 20.13 -38.66
N ALA A 366 8.19 20.85 -38.34
CA ALA A 366 7.02 21.04 -39.20
C ALA A 366 6.43 19.73 -39.77
N GLY A 367 6.40 18.67 -38.97
CA GLY A 367 5.80 17.39 -39.36
C GLY A 367 4.27 17.47 -39.41
N ALA A 368 3.65 16.84 -40.40
CA ALA A 368 2.22 16.63 -40.48
C ALA A 368 1.92 15.13 -40.59
N VAL A 369 0.98 14.64 -39.79
CA VAL A 369 0.54 13.25 -39.80
C VAL A 369 -0.98 13.20 -39.75
N ALA A 370 -1.58 12.47 -40.68
CA ALA A 370 -3.00 12.17 -40.71
C ALA A 370 -3.19 10.64 -40.71
N VAL A 371 -3.85 10.09 -39.69
CA VAL A 371 -4.14 8.66 -39.59
C VAL A 371 -5.64 8.44 -39.79
N ARG A 372 -5.99 7.57 -40.73
CA ARG A 372 -7.37 7.22 -41.07
C ARG A 372 -7.86 6.04 -40.25
N ASP A 373 -9.17 5.92 -40.09
CA ASP A 373 -9.76 4.77 -39.40
C ASP A 373 -9.32 3.44 -40.02
N LYS A 374 -9.06 2.44 -39.19
CA LYS A 374 -8.69 1.06 -39.58
C LYS A 374 -7.55 0.96 -40.60
N THR A 375 -6.62 1.92 -40.64
CA THR A 375 -5.43 1.88 -41.50
C THR A 375 -4.16 1.63 -40.71
N LEU A 376 -3.25 0.85 -41.27
CA LEU A 376 -1.92 0.64 -40.71
C LEU A 376 -0.96 1.72 -41.25
N HIS A 377 -0.50 2.61 -40.37
CA HIS A 377 0.51 3.63 -40.69
C HIS A 377 1.84 3.24 -40.07
N ALA A 378 2.90 3.15 -40.88
CA ALA A 378 4.26 2.83 -40.43
C ALA A 378 5.15 4.08 -40.47
N LEU A 379 5.76 4.42 -39.34
CA LEU A 379 6.77 5.49 -39.25
C LEU A 379 8.17 4.89 -39.28
N ILE A 380 8.86 5.01 -40.42
CA ILE A 380 10.17 4.40 -40.66
C ILE A 380 11.22 5.50 -40.84
N GLY A 381 12.45 5.25 -40.38
CA GLY A 381 13.57 6.17 -40.50
C GLY A 381 14.81 5.62 -39.79
N PRO A 382 16.02 6.17 -40.05
CA PRO A 382 17.25 5.72 -39.43
C PRO A 382 17.26 5.93 -37.91
N ASN A 383 18.21 5.29 -37.20
CA ASN A 383 18.41 5.54 -35.77
C ASN A 383 18.74 7.02 -35.54
N GLY A 384 18.06 7.65 -34.58
CA GLY A 384 18.20 9.09 -34.33
C GLY A 384 17.30 10.00 -35.18
N ALA A 385 16.54 9.49 -36.16
CA ALA A 385 15.67 10.28 -37.03
C ALA A 385 14.43 10.92 -36.36
N GLY A 386 14.35 10.95 -35.03
CA GLY A 386 13.24 11.57 -34.31
C GLY A 386 11.93 10.76 -34.27
N LYS A 387 11.91 9.48 -34.68
CA LYS A 387 10.70 8.62 -34.69
C LYS A 387 9.97 8.61 -33.33
N THR A 388 10.69 8.32 -32.26
CA THR A 388 10.16 8.33 -30.89
C THR A 388 9.69 9.73 -30.49
N THR A 389 10.42 10.77 -30.89
CA THR A 389 10.05 12.16 -30.62
C THR A 389 8.75 12.56 -31.32
N ALA A 390 8.56 12.17 -32.58
CA ALA A 390 7.32 12.40 -33.32
C ALA A 390 6.13 11.70 -32.67
N PHE A 391 6.29 10.43 -32.24
CA PHE A 391 5.28 9.71 -31.48
C PHE A 391 4.92 10.42 -30.18
N ASN A 392 5.92 10.90 -29.44
CA ASN A 392 5.72 11.61 -28.18
C ASN A 392 5.00 12.95 -28.36
N LEU A 393 5.24 13.66 -29.47
CA LEU A 393 4.51 14.87 -29.81
C LEU A 393 3.04 14.57 -30.12
N ILE A 394 2.79 13.55 -30.96
CA ILE A 394 1.43 13.10 -31.31
C ILE A 394 0.66 12.66 -30.06
N SER A 395 1.34 12.06 -29.09
CA SER A 395 0.73 11.59 -27.84
C SER A 395 0.69 12.61 -26.71
N GLY A 396 1.21 13.83 -26.89
CA GLY A 396 1.23 14.87 -25.86
C GLY A 396 2.14 14.62 -24.65
N MET A 397 3.25 13.89 -24.80
CA MET A 397 4.18 13.63 -23.68
C MET A 397 5.15 14.77 -23.36
N PHE A 398 5.17 15.83 -24.15
CA PHE A 398 6.18 16.88 -24.16
C PHE A 398 5.67 18.28 -23.90
#